data_AF-A0A2M6Z3T1-F1
#
_entry.id   AF-A0A2M6Z3T1-F1
#
_cell.length_a   1.000
_cell.length_b   1.000
_cell.length_c   1.000
_cell.angle_alpha   90.00
_cell.angle_beta   90.00
_cell.angle_gamma   90.00
#
_symmetry.space_group_name_H-M   'P 1'
#
loop_
_entity.id
_entity.type
_entity.pdbx_description
1 polymer ?
#
loop_
_entity_poly.entity_id
_entity_poly.type
_entity_poly.pdbx_seq_one_letter_code
_entity_poly.pdbx_strand_id
1 'polypeptide(L)'
;MYFSILLAGFLGGVVRGLVGFIKHQFSYKNVPFKLPYFLGMAFLSGLIGLVAAVAVREIGFTYQGFFTPGLSFIIGYAGGDFIENIFKIIIKKSSLYPVENTKEK
;
A
#
# COMPACT_ATOMS: atom_id res chain seq x y z
N MET A 1 6.47 3.16 20.82
CA MET A 1 5.44 3.83 19.98
C MET A 1 5.83 3.88 18.51
N TYR A 2 6.99 4.45 18.16
CA TYR A 2 7.50 4.47 16.78
C TYR A 2 7.77 3.10 16.17
N PHE A 3 8.39 2.20 16.93
CA PHE A 3 8.66 0.83 16.47
C PHE A 3 7.37 0.06 16.14
N SER A 4 6.34 0.22 16.97
CA SER A 4 5.01 -0.40 16.79
C SER A 4 4.34 0.06 15.49
N ILE A 5 4.51 1.33 15.14
CA ILE A 5 3.97 1.93 13.91
C ILE A 5 4.71 1.36 12.68
N LEU A 6 6.03 1.33 12.71
CA LEU A 6 6.85 0.79 11.61
C LEU A 6 6.57 -0.69 11.38
N LEU A 7 6.50 -1.46 12.48
CA LEU A 7 6.19 -2.88 12.43
C LEU A 7 4.79 -3.12 11.86
N ALA A 8 3.80 -2.33 12.28
CA ALA A 8 2.43 -2.46 11.77
C ALA A 8 2.34 -2.15 10.27
N GLY A 9 3.03 -1.11 9.77
CA GLY A 9 3.07 -0.79 8.35
C GLY A 9 3.77 -1.87 7.51
N PHE A 10 4.88 -2.41 8.03
CA PHE A 10 5.56 -3.54 7.41
C PHE A 10 4.66 -4.79 7.35
N LEU A 11 4.00 -5.14 8.46
CA LEU A 11 3.09 -6.29 8.52
C LEU A 11 1.90 -6.12 7.57
N GLY A 12 1.36 -4.91 7.44
CA GLY A 12 0.33 -4.62 6.44
C GLY A 12 0.81 -4.93 5.02
N GLY A 13 2.02 -4.48 4.68
CA GLY A 13 2.64 -4.76 3.38
C GLY A 13 2.92 -6.25 3.15
N VAL A 14 3.33 -6.99 4.18
CA VAL A 14 3.51 -8.45 4.11
C VAL A 14 2.17 -9.12 3.84
N VAL A 15 1.10 -8.76 4.56
CA VAL A 15 -0.24 -9.34 4.35
C VAL A 15 -0.73 -9.10 2.92
N ARG A 16 -0.49 -7.92 2.34
CA ARG A 16 -0.78 -7.66 0.92
C ARG A 16 -0.02 -8.61 -0.01
N GLY A 17 1.27 -8.84 0.25
CA GLY A 17 2.11 -9.79 -0.48
C GLY A 17 1.59 -11.23 -0.38
N LEU A 18 1.15 -11.64 0.80
CA LEU A 18 0.54 -12.95 1.04
C LEU A 18 -0.77 -13.12 0.27
N VAL A 19 -1.66 -12.12 0.30
CA VAL A 19 -2.92 -12.14 -0.46
C VAL A 19 -2.65 -12.22 -1.97
N GLY A 20 -1.68 -11.46 -2.47
CA GLY A 20 -1.25 -11.53 -3.88
C GLY A 20 -0.73 -12.91 -4.26
N PHE A 21 0.07 -13.52 -3.38
CA PHE A 21 0.58 -14.87 -3.58
C PHE A 21 -0.53 -15.93 -3.61
N ILE A 22 -1.48 -15.85 -2.67
CA ILE A 22 -2.64 -16.74 -2.61
C ILE A 22 -3.44 -16.63 -3.91
N LYS A 23 -3.74 -15.40 -4.37
CA LYS A 23 -4.43 -15.18 -5.65
C LYS A 23 -3.68 -15.78 -6.84
N HIS A 24 -2.36 -15.63 -6.87
CA HIS A 24 -1.53 -16.22 -7.91
C HIS A 24 -1.59 -17.76 -7.89
N GLN A 25 -1.53 -18.38 -6.71
CA GLN A 25 -1.66 -19.83 -6.58
C GLN A 25 -3.04 -20.36 -7.03
N PHE A 26 -4.13 -19.65 -6.70
CA PHE A 26 -5.48 -20.06 -7.13
C PHE A 26 -5.75 -19.84 -8.62
N SER A 27 -5.10 -18.87 -9.25
CA SER A 27 -5.38 -18.50 -10.65
C SER A 27 -4.67 -19.40 -11.67
N TYR A 28 -3.66 -20.17 -11.28
CA TYR A 28 -2.84 -20.97 -12.20
C TYR A 28 -2.81 -22.45 -11.78
N LYS A 29 -3.17 -23.35 -12.71
CA LYS A 29 -3.02 -24.81 -12.54
C LYS A 29 -1.52 -25.15 -12.56
N ASN A 30 -0.98 -25.66 -11.43
CA ASN A 30 0.41 -26.07 -11.22
C ASN A 30 1.46 -24.94 -11.19
N VAL A 31 1.49 -24.14 -10.12
CA VAL A 31 2.61 -23.22 -9.86
C VAL A 31 3.58 -23.85 -8.85
N PRO A 32 4.86 -24.10 -9.20
CA PRO A 32 5.83 -24.61 -8.25
C PRO A 32 6.04 -23.60 -7.11
N PHE A 33 5.77 -24.01 -5.87
CA PHE A 33 5.98 -23.19 -4.69
C PHE A 33 7.47 -22.97 -4.46
N LYS A 34 7.98 -21.80 -4.86
CA LYS A 34 9.36 -21.38 -4.61
C LYS A 34 9.42 -20.55 -3.33
N LEU A 35 9.71 -21.22 -2.21
CA LEU A 35 9.85 -20.60 -0.89
C LEU A 35 10.74 -19.32 -0.87
N PRO A 36 11.93 -19.28 -1.50
CA PRO A 36 12.76 -18.06 -1.49
C PRO A 36 12.14 -16.90 -2.29
N TYR A 37 11.40 -17.21 -3.36
CA TYR A 37 10.69 -16.19 -4.13
C TYR A 37 9.51 -15.62 -3.33
N PHE A 38 8.78 -16.49 -2.63
CA PHE A 38 7.70 -16.09 -1.73
C PHE A 38 8.20 -15.18 -0.60
N LEU A 39 9.25 -15.59 0.12
CA LEU A 39 9.85 -14.79 1.19
C LEU A 39 10.42 -13.48 0.67
N GLY A 40 11.12 -13.51 -0.47
CA GLY A 40 11.65 -12.31 -1.10
C GLY A 40 10.55 -11.31 -1.47
N MET A 41 9.48 -11.77 -2.12
CA MET A 41 8.36 -10.92 -2.51
C MET A 41 7.54 -10.43 -1.32
N ALA A 42 7.30 -11.26 -0.30
CA ALA A 42 6.62 -10.84 0.93
C ALA A 42 7.44 -9.78 1.69
N PHE A 43 8.76 -9.95 1.76
CA PHE A 43 9.66 -8.99 2.40
C PHE A 43 9.72 -7.66 1.63
N LEU A 44 9.83 -7.71 0.30
CA LEU A 44 9.81 -6.51 -0.55
C LEU A 44 8.47 -5.78 -0.43
N SER A 45 7.36 -6.52 -0.40
CA SER A 45 6.02 -5.96 -0.18
C SER A 45 5.90 -5.31 1.20
N GLY A 46 6.48 -5.92 2.24
CA GLY A 46 6.58 -5.34 3.57
C GLY A 46 7.38 -4.04 3.60
N LEU A 47 8.52 -3.98 2.90
CA LEU A 47 9.32 -2.75 2.76
C LEU A 47 8.52 -1.62 2.11
N ILE A 48 7.77 -1.92 1.04
CA ILE A 48 6.91 -0.94 0.38
C ILE A 48 5.82 -0.44 1.35
N GLY A 49 5.20 -1.33 2.12
CA GLY A 49 4.20 -0.97 3.13
C GLY A 49 4.77 -0.07 4.24
N LEU A 50 6.00 -0.33 4.68
CA LEU A 50 6.71 0.51 5.65
C LEU A 50 6.98 1.91 5.06
N VAL A 51 7.53 1.99 3.85
CA VAL A 51 7.80 3.27 3.18
C VAL A 51 6.52 4.07 2.98
N ALA A 52 5.42 3.43 2.59
CA ALA A 52 4.12 4.07 2.45
C ALA A 52 3.61 4.64 3.77
N ALA A 53 3.67 3.87 4.86
CA ALA A 53 3.25 4.32 6.18
C ALA A 53 4.10 5.50 6.68
N VAL A 54 5.41 5.49 6.46
CA VAL A 54 6.30 6.60 6.81
C VAL A 54 5.99 7.84 5.99
N ALA A 55 5.87 7.71 4.66
CA ALA A 55 5.56 8.84 3.79
C ALA A 55 4.25 9.53 4.17
N VAL A 56 3.21 8.75 4.46
CA VAL A 56 1.89 9.26 4.88
C VAL A 56 1.96 9.93 6.25
N ARG A 57 2.80 9.42 7.15
CA ARG A 57 3.02 10.05 8.45
C ARG A 57 3.74 11.40 8.33
N GLU A 58 4.76 11.49 7.47
CA GLU A 58 5.56 12.71 7.30
C GLU A 58 4.78 13.86 6.63
N ILE A 59 3.81 13.56 5.77
CA ILE A 59 2.89 14.58 5.22
C ILE A 59 1.85 15.07 6.25
N GLY A 60 1.89 14.58 7.49
CA GLY A 60 1.00 15.00 8.57
C GLY A 60 -0.39 14.36 8.54
N PHE A 61 -0.59 13.29 7.75
CA PHE A 61 -1.87 12.60 7.72
C PHE A 61 -2.10 11.86 9.05
N THR A 62 -3.12 12.30 9.79
CA THR A 62 -3.51 11.69 11.07
C THR A 62 -5.00 11.38 11.06
N TYR A 63 -5.38 10.30 11.72
CA TYR A 63 -6.79 9.95 11.89
C TYR A 63 -7.22 10.38 13.30
N GLN A 64 -8.23 11.25 13.40
CA GLN A 64 -8.69 11.81 14.68
C GLN A 64 -7.55 12.47 15.51
N GLY A 65 -6.56 13.05 14.84
CA GLY A 65 -5.40 13.70 15.48
C GLY A 65 -4.29 12.76 15.96
N PHE A 66 -4.44 11.44 15.79
CA PHE A 66 -3.43 10.46 16.21
C PHE A 66 -2.97 9.57 15.04
N PHE A 67 -1.67 9.27 15.02
CA PHE A 67 -1.12 8.24 14.13
C PHE A 67 -1.03 6.92 14.89
N THR A 68 -2.04 6.06 14.73
CA THR A 68 -2.11 4.78 15.44
C THR A 68 -1.39 3.67 14.66
N PRO A 69 -0.90 2.62 15.34
CA PRO A 69 -0.38 1.43 14.66
C PRO A 69 -1.40 0.78 13.71
N GLY A 70 -2.69 0.82 14.05
CA GLY A 70 -3.76 0.33 13.17
C GLY A 70 -3.87 1.11 11.87
N LEU A 71 -3.75 2.44 11.92
CA LEU A 71 -3.70 3.27 10.71
C LEU A 71 -2.47 2.93 9.86
N SER A 72 -1.31 2.76 10.50
CA SER A 72 -0.08 2.33 9.84
C SER A 72 -0.24 1.00 9.12
N PHE A 73 -0.92 0.03 9.74
CA PHE A 73 -1.19 -1.27 9.14
C PHE A 73 -2.06 -1.15 7.88
N ILE A 74 -3.13 -0.35 7.93
CA ILE A 74 -4.01 -0.12 6.78
C ILE A 74 -3.25 0.55 5.64
N ILE A 75 -2.46 1.58 5.95
CA ILE A 75 -1.62 2.27 4.95
C ILE A 75 -0.62 1.30 4.34
N GLY A 76 0.05 0.48 5.15
CA GLY A 76 1.00 -0.52 4.69
C GLY A 76 0.37 -1.59 3.81
N TYR A 77 -0.85 -2.03 4.13
CA TYR A 77 -1.61 -3.00 3.33
C TYR A 77 -2.07 -2.42 2.00
N ALA A 78 -2.52 -1.16 1.98
CA ALA A 78 -2.89 -0.49 0.74
C ALA A 78 -1.65 -0.12 -0.10
N GLY A 79 -0.53 0.21 0.56
CA GLY A 79 0.76 0.48 -0.07
C GLY A 79 0.73 1.69 -1.00
N GLY A 80 1.22 1.51 -2.23
CA GLY A 80 1.28 2.58 -3.24
C GLY A 80 -0.08 3.16 -3.63
N ASP A 81 -1.14 2.34 -3.63
CA ASP A 81 -2.50 2.79 -3.96
C ASP A 81 -3.00 3.83 -2.95
N PHE A 82 -2.58 3.72 -1.69
CA PHE A 82 -2.91 4.71 -0.67
C PHE A 82 -2.22 6.05 -0.94
N ILE A 83 -0.92 6.01 -1.27
CA ILE A 83 -0.14 7.21 -1.60
C ILE A 83 -0.75 7.93 -2.80
N GLU A 84 -1.10 7.19 -3.86
CA GLU A 84 -1.72 7.77 -5.04
C GLU A 84 -3.04 8.47 -4.72
N ASN A 85 -3.89 7.82 -3.93
CA ASN A 85 -5.18 8.40 -3.53
C ASN A 85 -5.03 9.63 -2.63
N ILE A 86 -4.09 9.60 -1.67
CA ILE A 86 -3.77 10.78 -0.86
C ILE A 86 -3.24 11.91 -1.72
N PHE A 87 -2.36 11.61 -2.68
CA PHE A 87 -1.84 12.61 -3.61
C PHE A 87 -2.96 13.26 -4.42
N LYS A 88 -3.91 12.48 -4.95
CA LYS A 88 -5.12 12.98 -5.65
C LYS A 88 -5.96 13.93 -4.77
N ILE A 89 -6.12 13.61 -3.48
CA ILE A 89 -6.84 14.45 -2.52
C ILE A 89 -6.11 15.78 -2.31
N ILE A 90 -4.79 15.75 -2.10
CA ILE A 90 -3.97 16.95 -1.87
C ILE A 90 -4.04 17.89 -3.08
N ILE A 91 -3.90 17.37 -4.29
CA ILE A 91 -3.96 18.18 -5.52
C ILE A 91 -5.39 18.57 -5.93
N LYS A 92 -6.42 18.18 -5.16
CA LYS A 92 -7.86 18.37 -5.45
C LYS A 92 -8.27 17.96 -6.87
N LYS A 93 -7.54 17.03 -7.49
CA LYS A 93 -7.75 16.58 -8.87
C LYS A 93 -8.22 15.13 -8.82
N SER A 94 -9.43 14.87 -9.28
CA SER A 94 -10.00 13.51 -9.37
C SER A 94 -9.19 12.61 -10.31
N SER A 95 -8.49 13.21 -11.29
CA SER A 95 -7.70 12.53 -12.32
C SER A 95 -6.32 13.18 -12.49
N LEU A 96 -5.26 12.36 -12.44
CA LEU A 96 -3.91 12.80 -12.84
C LEU A 96 -3.85 13.11 -14.35
N TYR A 97 -4.64 12.39 -15.15
CA TYR A 97 -4.75 12.61 -16.58
C TYR A 97 -5.59 13.85 -16.88
N PRO A 98 -5.22 14.67 -17.87
CA PRO A 98 -6.11 15.71 -18.37
C PRO A 98 -7.39 15.04 -18.88
N VAL A 99 -8.53 15.49 -18.38
CA VAL A 99 -9.82 15.15 -18.97
C VAL A 99 -9.88 15.94 -20.27
N GLU A 100 -9.61 15.27 -21.38
CA GLU A 100 -9.76 15.86 -22.71
C GLU A 100 -11.26 16.12 -22.90
N ASN A 101 -11.66 17.37 -22.71
CA ASN A 101 -13.00 17.83 -23.06
C ASN A 101 -13.08 17.84 -24.59
N THR A 102 -13.42 16.71 -25.19
CA THR A 102 -13.96 16.68 -26.55
C THR A 102 -15.27 17.46 -26.50
N LYS A 103 -15.18 18.73 -26.89
CA LYS A 103 -16.35 19.57 -27.12
C LYS A 103 -17.18 18.90 -28.21
N GLU A 104 -18.36 18.42 -27.85
CA GLU A 104 -19.46 18.29 -28.81
C GLU A 104 -19.64 19.65 -29.49
N LYS A 105 -19.48 19.64 -30.80
CA LYS A 105 -20.06 20.62 -31.71
C LYS A 105 -20.45 19.89 -33.00
#